data_AF-A0A960TQZ3-F1
#
_entry.id   AF-A0A960TQZ3-F1
#
_cell.length_a   1.000
_cell.length_b   1.000
_cell.length_c   1.000
_cell.angle_alpha   90.00
_cell.angle_beta   90.00
_cell.angle_gamma   90.00
#
_symmetry.space_group_name_H-M   'P 1'
#
loop_
_entity.id
_entity.type
_entity.pdbx_description
1 polymer ?
#
loop_
_entity_poly.entity_id
_entity_poly.type
_entity_poly.pdbx_seq_one_letter_code
_entity_poly.pdbx_strand_id
1 'polypeptide(L)'
;MEINFLQHALYKILNAPIRLYPYPHLFVEEVFPADFYRRLLDKLPPDEFMKSITELGKALSGSGTYESRALLMMLPMFLDTLPEELQKFWKGFSKKMLSETFEMGMRLKFGSEMDRLEKSLKAKPQYLSQMELVRDRKGYALGPHTDSEWKVMTALFYLPEDRRYERFGTSIMVPKPGFNRGDPSKHHKYDDFDLVYTLPFVPNSFFCFFRSEHSWHSVLPVDDPELVRNSICWRLVIQNHEEVFG
;
A
#
# COMPACT_ATOMS: atom_id res chain seq x y z
N MET A 1 23.15 -19.27 9.41
CA MET A 1 22.20 -18.41 10.14
C MET A 1 21.02 -18.15 9.22
N GLU A 2 19.78 -18.41 9.67
CA GLU A 2 18.58 -18.05 8.90
C GLU A 2 18.41 -16.53 8.94
N ILE A 3 18.27 -15.88 7.79
CA ILE A 3 18.08 -14.42 7.73
C ILE A 3 16.67 -14.10 8.26
N ASN A 4 16.59 -13.32 9.33
CA ASN A 4 15.30 -12.79 9.79
C ASN A 4 14.77 -11.78 8.77
N PHE A 5 13.74 -12.17 8.00
CA PHE A 5 13.20 -11.33 6.92
C PHE A 5 12.78 -9.93 7.37
N LEU A 6 12.29 -9.77 8.62
CA LEU A 6 11.87 -8.48 9.13
C LEU A 6 13.06 -7.54 9.32
N GLN A 7 14.15 -8.04 9.89
CA GLN A 7 15.38 -7.26 10.07
C GLN A 7 16.03 -6.91 8.73
N HIS A 8 15.99 -7.84 7.77
CA HIS A 8 16.45 -7.57 6.41
C HIS A 8 15.61 -6.47 5.74
N ALA A 9 14.28 -6.54 5.83
CA ALA A 9 13.38 -5.53 5.29
C ALA A 9 13.59 -4.17 5.93
N LEU A 10 13.67 -4.11 7.27
CA LEU A 10 13.99 -2.86 7.98
C LEU A 10 15.35 -2.30 7.56
N TYR A 11 16.39 -3.13 7.44
CA TYR A 11 17.69 -2.68 6.96
C TYR A 11 17.58 -2.04 5.58
N LYS A 12 16.92 -2.71 4.62
CA LYS A 12 16.75 -2.21 3.25
C LYS A 12 15.92 -0.92 3.21
N ILE A 13 14.83 -0.84 3.98
CA ILE A 13 13.92 0.33 4.01
C ILE A 13 14.57 1.53 4.71
N LEU A 14 15.15 1.33 5.90
CA LEU A 14 15.68 2.43 6.70
C LEU A 14 16.88 3.11 6.03
N ASN A 15 17.69 2.34 5.28
CA ASN A 15 18.85 2.86 4.55
C ASN A 15 18.53 3.41 3.15
N ALA A 16 17.30 3.22 2.62
CA ALA A 16 16.93 3.73 1.30
C ALA A 16 16.73 5.25 1.32
N PRO A 17 17.12 6.01 0.27
CA PRO A 17 16.90 7.46 0.26
C PRO A 17 15.42 7.82 0.13
N ILE A 18 14.99 8.87 0.83
CA ILE A 18 13.67 9.49 0.61
C ILE A 18 13.81 10.49 -0.53
N ARG A 19 12.95 10.36 -1.53
CA ARG A 19 12.74 11.33 -2.60
C ARG A 19 11.68 12.32 -2.12
N LEU A 20 11.98 13.62 -2.22
CA LEU A 20 11.12 14.67 -1.68
C LEU A 20 10.15 15.27 -2.71
N TYR A 21 10.47 15.18 -4.00
CA TYR A 21 9.63 15.69 -5.07
C TYR A 21 8.81 14.56 -5.72
N PRO A 22 7.51 14.73 -5.96
CA PRO A 22 6.68 15.88 -5.58
C PRO A 22 6.23 15.87 -4.12
N TYR A 23 6.44 14.75 -3.41
CA TYR A 23 6.21 14.58 -1.98
C TYR A 23 7.14 13.50 -1.42
N PRO A 24 7.33 13.42 -0.08
CA PRO A 24 8.19 12.41 0.56
C PRO A 24 7.75 10.97 0.26
N HIS A 25 8.59 10.24 -0.48
CA HIS A 25 8.38 8.83 -0.80
C HIS A 25 9.70 8.09 -0.99
N LEU A 26 9.66 6.76 -1.00
CA LEU A 26 10.83 5.92 -1.24
C LEU A 26 10.46 4.66 -2.01
N PHE A 27 11.43 4.12 -2.74
CA PHE A 27 11.30 2.87 -3.48
C PHE A 27 12.53 1.99 -3.23
N VAL A 28 12.33 0.71 -2.98
CA VAL A 28 13.38 -0.25 -2.61
C VAL A 28 13.16 -1.54 -3.38
N GLU A 29 14.18 -2.02 -4.08
CA GLU A 29 14.20 -3.36 -4.65
C GLU A 29 14.90 -4.34 -3.70
N GLU A 30 14.52 -5.61 -3.82
CA GLU A 30 15.01 -6.70 -2.98
C GLU A 30 14.73 -6.45 -1.50
N VAL A 31 13.50 -6.04 -1.16
CA VAL A 31 13.11 -5.68 0.21
C VAL A 31 13.14 -6.88 1.16
N PHE A 32 12.88 -8.09 0.67
CA PHE A 32 13.00 -9.33 1.43
C PHE A 32 14.19 -10.17 0.94
N PRO A 33 14.69 -11.11 1.76
CA PRO A 33 15.58 -12.16 1.27
C PRO A 33 14.96 -12.94 0.10
N ALA A 34 15.76 -13.28 -0.92
CA ALA A 34 15.25 -13.86 -2.16
C ALA A 34 14.56 -15.23 -2.00
N ASP A 35 14.98 -16.03 -1.02
CA ASP A 35 14.32 -17.27 -0.62
C ASP A 35 12.98 -17.03 0.07
N PHE A 36 12.92 -16.02 0.94
CA PHE A 36 11.66 -15.61 1.58
C PHE A 36 10.66 -15.07 0.56
N TYR A 37 11.11 -14.25 -0.41
CA TYR A 37 10.24 -13.73 -1.45
C TYR A 37 9.63 -14.85 -2.31
N ARG A 38 10.43 -15.85 -2.71
CA ARG A 38 9.91 -17.05 -3.42
C ARG A 38 8.85 -17.77 -2.60
N ARG A 39 9.12 -18.00 -1.31
CA ARG A 39 8.12 -18.59 -0.40
C ARG A 39 6.85 -17.75 -0.28
N LEU A 40 6.96 -16.43 -0.34
CA LEU A 40 5.80 -15.54 -0.28
C LEU A 40 4.94 -15.65 -1.55
N LEU A 41 5.56 -15.79 -2.72
CA LEU A 41 4.85 -16.07 -3.97
C LEU A 41 4.16 -17.45 -3.93
N ASP A 42 4.86 -18.49 -3.49
CA ASP A 42 4.32 -19.86 -3.35
C ASP A 42 3.14 -19.95 -2.37
N LYS A 43 3.01 -18.96 -1.47
CA LYS A 43 1.96 -18.89 -0.45
C LYS A 43 0.88 -17.84 -0.75
N LEU A 44 0.84 -17.30 -1.98
CA LEU A 44 -0.29 -16.48 -2.40
C LEU A 44 -1.60 -17.29 -2.32
N PRO A 45 -2.64 -16.80 -1.61
CA PRO A 45 -3.92 -17.48 -1.55
C PRO A 45 -4.58 -17.57 -2.94
N PRO A 46 -5.29 -18.67 -3.24
CA PRO A 46 -6.11 -18.74 -4.45
C PRO A 46 -7.29 -17.77 -4.36
N ASP A 47 -7.90 -17.48 -5.53
CA ASP A 47 -8.95 -16.46 -5.66
C ASP A 47 -10.16 -16.70 -4.75
N GLU A 48 -10.49 -17.95 -4.44
CA GLU A 48 -11.63 -18.30 -3.57
C GLU A 48 -11.53 -17.75 -2.13
N PHE A 49 -10.32 -17.43 -1.67
CA PHE A 49 -10.11 -16.80 -0.35
C PHE A 49 -9.96 -15.27 -0.43
N MET A 50 -9.99 -14.71 -1.64
CA MET A 50 -9.94 -13.27 -1.86
C MET A 50 -11.39 -12.77 -2.00
N LYS A 51 -11.75 -11.72 -1.26
CA LYS A 51 -13.08 -11.12 -1.30
C LYS A 51 -13.10 -9.86 -2.15
N SER A 52 -14.20 -9.61 -2.85
CA SER A 52 -14.37 -8.31 -3.52
C SER A 52 -14.45 -7.18 -2.50
N ILE A 53 -14.08 -5.96 -2.89
CA ILE A 53 -14.20 -4.82 -1.96
C ILE A 53 -15.65 -4.47 -1.63
N THR A 54 -16.59 -4.84 -2.52
CA THR A 54 -18.03 -4.68 -2.30
C THR A 54 -18.53 -5.65 -1.22
N GLU A 55 -18.10 -6.92 -1.25
CA GLU A 55 -18.39 -7.88 -0.16
C GLU A 55 -17.85 -7.42 1.20
N LEU A 56 -16.75 -6.67 1.19
CA LEU A 56 -16.14 -6.11 2.40
C LEU A 56 -16.77 -4.78 2.83
N GLY A 57 -17.79 -4.29 2.12
CA GLY A 57 -18.44 -2.99 2.41
C GLY A 57 -17.52 -1.78 2.21
N LYS A 58 -16.37 -1.96 1.53
CA LYS A 58 -15.38 -0.90 1.29
C LYS A 58 -15.68 -0.06 0.05
N ALA A 59 -16.65 -0.47 -0.77
CA ALA A 59 -17.18 0.31 -1.88
C ALA A 59 -18.63 -0.07 -2.17
N LEU A 60 -19.39 0.87 -2.76
CA LEU A 60 -20.73 0.61 -3.27
C LEU A 60 -20.67 -0.33 -4.48
N SER A 61 -21.64 -1.23 -4.61
CA SER A 61 -21.82 -2.08 -5.80
C SER A 61 -22.01 -1.24 -7.07
N GLY A 62 -21.57 -1.73 -8.24
CA GLY A 62 -21.75 -1.07 -9.54
C GLY A 62 -20.69 -0.02 -9.89
N SER A 63 -19.59 0.04 -9.13
CA SER A 63 -18.47 0.95 -9.32
C SER A 63 -17.33 0.35 -10.16
N GLY A 64 -17.66 -0.60 -11.05
CA GLY A 64 -16.92 -1.13 -12.20
C GLY A 64 -15.45 -1.49 -11.97
N THR A 65 -14.59 -0.49 -11.78
CA THR A 65 -13.15 -0.66 -11.51
C THR A 65 -12.86 -1.52 -10.30
N TYR A 66 -13.78 -1.55 -9.34
CA TYR A 66 -13.62 -2.25 -8.07
C TYR A 66 -13.99 -3.73 -8.11
N GLU A 67 -14.72 -4.17 -9.14
CA GLU A 67 -15.00 -5.59 -9.39
C GLU A 67 -13.73 -6.32 -9.86
N SER A 68 -12.80 -5.59 -10.49
CA SER A 68 -11.48 -6.07 -10.88
C SER A 68 -10.45 -6.11 -9.74
N ARG A 69 -10.87 -5.84 -8.50
CA ARG A 69 -10.02 -5.93 -7.29
C ARG A 69 -10.58 -6.93 -6.28
N ALA A 70 -9.73 -7.87 -5.90
CA ALA A 70 -9.98 -8.77 -4.78
C ALA A 70 -8.98 -8.51 -3.63
N LEU A 71 -9.41 -8.73 -2.40
CA LEU A 71 -8.67 -8.44 -1.18
C LEU A 71 -8.72 -9.62 -0.20
N LEU A 72 -7.61 -9.83 0.51
CA LEU A 72 -7.60 -10.58 1.76
C LEU A 72 -7.09 -9.66 2.89
N MET A 73 -7.97 -9.36 3.85
CA MET A 73 -7.60 -8.57 5.02
C MET A 73 -6.76 -9.42 5.98
N MET A 74 -5.69 -8.85 6.52
CA MET A 74 -4.77 -9.56 7.43
C MET A 74 -5.27 -9.52 8.89
N LEU A 75 -6.55 -9.87 9.08
CA LEU A 75 -7.20 -9.96 10.39
C LEU A 75 -7.55 -11.42 10.71
N PRO A 76 -7.58 -11.82 12.00
CA PRO A 76 -7.82 -13.21 12.40
C PRO A 76 -9.02 -13.86 11.70
N MET A 77 -10.18 -13.19 11.70
CA MET A 77 -11.41 -13.72 11.10
C MET A 77 -11.33 -14.07 9.61
N PHE A 78 -10.44 -13.42 8.84
CA PHE A 78 -10.23 -13.75 7.42
C PHE A 78 -9.08 -14.74 7.24
N LEU A 79 -8.04 -14.66 8.06
CA LEU A 79 -6.95 -15.62 8.00
C LEU A 79 -7.39 -17.01 8.48
N ASP A 80 -8.38 -17.08 9.37
CA ASP A 80 -8.93 -18.32 9.91
C ASP A 80 -9.72 -19.14 8.90
N THR A 81 -10.08 -18.56 7.75
CA THR A 81 -10.71 -19.29 6.65
C THR A 81 -9.71 -19.95 5.71
N LEU A 82 -8.41 -19.66 5.84
CA LEU A 82 -7.38 -20.24 4.97
C LEU A 82 -7.07 -21.69 5.36
N PRO A 83 -6.60 -22.51 4.39
CA PRO A 83 -5.99 -23.80 4.69
C PRO A 83 -4.83 -23.66 5.68
N GLU A 84 -4.63 -24.66 6.54
CA GLU A 84 -3.72 -24.60 7.70
C GLU A 84 -2.33 -24.07 7.36
N GLU A 85 -1.74 -24.50 6.24
CA GLU A 85 -0.41 -24.08 5.82
C GLU A 85 -0.35 -22.59 5.46
N LEU A 86 -1.32 -22.10 4.68
CA LEU A 86 -1.43 -20.69 4.30
C LEU A 86 -1.77 -19.83 5.51
N GLN A 87 -2.70 -20.29 6.35
CA GLN A 87 -3.08 -19.63 7.61
C GLN A 87 -1.85 -19.41 8.49
N LYS A 88 -1.06 -20.46 8.73
CA LYS A 88 0.15 -20.38 9.57
C LYS A 88 1.17 -19.40 8.99
N PHE A 89 1.39 -19.44 7.67
CA PHE A 89 2.30 -18.52 7.00
C PHE A 89 1.84 -17.06 7.13
N TRP A 90 0.60 -16.75 6.74
CA TRP A 90 0.10 -15.39 6.71
C TRP A 90 -0.11 -14.80 8.11
N LYS A 91 -0.51 -15.59 9.12
CA LYS A 91 -0.52 -15.14 10.52
C LYS A 91 0.88 -14.80 11.03
N GLY A 92 1.87 -15.61 10.68
CA GLY A 92 3.27 -15.37 11.07
C GLY A 92 3.86 -14.13 10.39
N PHE A 93 3.57 -13.95 9.11
CA PHE A 93 3.99 -12.78 8.34
C PHE A 93 3.31 -11.50 8.84
N SER A 94 1.98 -11.49 8.93
CA SER A 94 1.21 -10.32 9.38
C SER A 94 1.56 -9.91 10.79
N LYS A 95 1.73 -10.87 11.73
CA LYS A 95 2.17 -10.58 13.10
C LYS A 95 3.49 -9.79 13.14
N LYS A 96 4.44 -10.11 12.26
CA LYS A 96 5.73 -9.41 12.20
C LYS A 96 5.61 -8.04 11.53
N MET A 97 4.90 -7.94 10.41
CA MET A 97 4.74 -6.68 9.67
C MET A 97 3.81 -5.67 10.37
N LEU A 98 2.89 -6.15 11.22
CA LEU A 98 2.00 -5.34 12.05
C LEU A 98 2.57 -5.13 13.47
N SER A 99 3.81 -5.53 13.72
CA SER A 99 4.45 -5.34 15.02
C SER A 99 4.86 -3.89 15.24
N GLU A 100 4.94 -3.48 16.50
CA GLU A 100 5.47 -2.18 16.92
C GLU A 100 6.88 -1.94 16.37
N THR A 101 7.72 -2.98 16.26
CA THR A 101 9.06 -2.85 15.67
C THR A 101 9.04 -2.37 14.23
N PHE A 102 8.15 -2.92 13.40
CA PHE A 102 8.04 -2.46 12.00
C PHE A 102 7.44 -1.05 11.94
N GLU A 103 6.37 -0.82 12.70
CA GLU A 103 5.71 0.49 12.77
C GLU A 103 6.68 1.61 13.20
N MET A 104 7.42 1.41 14.30
CA MET A 104 8.41 2.37 14.79
C MET A 104 9.51 2.60 13.76
N GLY A 105 9.96 1.56 13.05
CA GLY A 105 10.91 1.71 11.96
C GLY A 105 10.38 2.65 10.87
N MET A 106 9.13 2.45 10.43
CA MET A 106 8.50 3.32 9.44
C MET A 106 8.34 4.76 9.93
N ARG A 107 7.93 4.96 11.19
CA ARG A 107 7.85 6.30 11.82
C ARG A 107 9.19 7.00 11.89
N LEU A 108 10.25 6.29 12.30
CA LEU A 108 11.62 6.82 12.31
C LEU A 108 12.08 7.20 10.91
N LYS A 109 11.73 6.40 9.89
CA LYS A 109 12.10 6.68 8.50
C LYS A 109 11.60 8.04 8.03
N PHE A 110 10.37 8.39 8.35
CA PHE A 110 9.72 9.65 8.00
C PHE A 110 9.66 10.62 9.20
N GLY A 111 10.70 10.65 10.03
CA GLY A 111 10.68 11.40 11.30
C GLY A 111 10.32 12.88 11.14
N SER A 112 10.82 13.54 10.09
CA SER A 112 10.51 14.95 9.83
C SER A 112 9.03 15.19 9.48
N GLU A 113 8.42 14.28 8.74
CA GLU A 113 7.01 14.32 8.38
C GLU A 113 6.12 13.96 9.57
N MET A 114 6.53 12.98 10.39
CA MET A 114 5.88 12.64 11.65
C MET A 114 5.84 13.83 12.61
N ASP A 115 6.98 14.52 12.79
CA ASP A 115 7.07 15.70 13.66
C ASP A 115 6.13 16.83 13.19
N ARG A 116 6.02 17.04 11.88
CA ARG A 116 5.10 18.03 11.29
C ARG A 116 3.65 17.64 11.53
N LEU A 117 3.30 16.38 11.28
CA LEU A 117 1.96 15.85 11.52
C LEU A 117 1.60 16.04 13.00
N GLU A 118 2.39 15.52 13.93
CA GLU A 118 2.08 15.55 15.37
C GLU A 118 1.93 16.98 15.91
N LYS A 119 2.68 17.96 15.38
CA LYS A 119 2.52 19.39 15.71
C LYS A 119 1.22 20.01 15.20
N SER A 120 0.64 19.45 14.13
CA SER A 120 -0.63 19.93 13.55
C SER A 120 -1.87 19.35 14.23
N LEU A 121 -1.74 18.25 14.97
CA LEU A 121 -2.86 17.59 15.63
C LEU A 121 -3.27 18.31 16.92
N LYS A 122 -4.57 18.32 17.22
CA LYS A 122 -5.08 18.94 18.47
C LYS A 122 -4.91 18.04 19.70
N ALA A 123 -4.71 16.75 19.50
CA ALA A 123 -4.51 15.77 20.55
C ALA A 123 -3.45 14.74 20.15
N LYS A 124 -2.94 14.00 21.15
CA LYS A 124 -1.97 12.93 20.91
C LYS A 124 -2.66 11.79 20.12
N PRO A 125 -2.15 11.42 18.93
CA PRO A 125 -2.75 10.36 18.14
C PRO A 125 -2.49 8.98 18.75
N GLN A 126 -3.42 8.07 18.51
CA GLN A 126 -3.18 6.63 18.63
C GLN A 126 -3.00 6.07 17.22
N TYR A 127 -1.87 5.43 16.96
CA TYR A 127 -1.58 4.84 15.67
C TYR A 127 -2.02 3.38 15.61
N LEU A 128 -2.44 2.94 14.43
CA LEU A 128 -2.74 1.55 14.14
C LEU A 128 -2.13 1.15 12.80
N SER A 129 -1.38 0.06 12.82
CA SER A 129 -0.93 -0.61 11.60
C SER A 129 -2.03 -1.50 11.02
N GLN A 130 -2.27 -1.42 9.71
CA GLN A 130 -3.21 -2.26 8.98
C GLN A 130 -2.53 -2.91 7.78
N MET A 131 -2.96 -4.12 7.40
CA MET A 131 -2.40 -4.81 6.24
C MET A 131 -3.46 -5.60 5.48
N GLU A 132 -3.33 -5.63 4.16
CA GLU A 132 -4.16 -6.44 3.26
C GLU A 132 -3.32 -6.92 2.07
N LEU A 133 -3.65 -8.11 1.56
CA LEU A 133 -3.20 -8.57 0.26
C LEU A 133 -4.23 -8.11 -0.77
N VAL A 134 -3.73 -7.50 -1.85
CA VAL A 134 -4.52 -6.95 -2.95
C VAL A 134 -4.18 -7.69 -4.23
N ARG A 135 -5.20 -8.03 -5.00
CA ARG A 135 -5.09 -8.62 -6.33
C ARG A 135 -5.90 -7.80 -7.32
N ASP A 136 -5.21 -7.07 -8.18
CA ASP A 136 -5.82 -6.29 -9.26
C ASP A 136 -5.72 -7.07 -10.57
N ARG A 137 -6.78 -7.01 -11.37
CA ARG A 137 -6.87 -7.63 -12.71
C ARG A 137 -7.24 -6.59 -13.76
N LYS A 138 -7.31 -7.01 -15.01
CA LYS A 138 -7.78 -6.18 -16.12
C LYS A 138 -9.06 -5.42 -15.77
N GLY A 139 -9.08 -4.14 -16.10
CA GLY A 139 -10.17 -3.21 -15.79
C GLY A 139 -10.02 -2.48 -14.45
N TYR A 140 -9.12 -2.94 -13.57
CA TYR A 140 -8.80 -2.19 -12.36
C TYR A 140 -8.11 -0.88 -12.71
N ALA A 141 -8.58 0.21 -12.12
CA ALA A 141 -7.97 1.54 -12.20
C ALA A 141 -8.28 2.30 -10.91
N LEU A 142 -7.44 3.27 -10.56
CA LEU A 142 -7.65 4.14 -9.42
C LEU A 142 -7.20 5.54 -9.78
N GLY A 143 -8.15 6.46 -9.94
CA GLY A 143 -7.87 7.85 -10.33
C GLY A 143 -6.97 8.59 -9.33
N PRO A 144 -6.39 9.74 -9.70
CA PRO A 144 -5.52 10.52 -8.82
C PRO A 144 -6.20 10.88 -7.49
N HIS A 145 -5.49 10.64 -6.39
CA HIS A 145 -5.92 10.94 -5.03
C HIS A 145 -4.75 11.07 -4.06
N THR A 146 -5.04 11.59 -2.86
CA THR A 146 -4.05 11.80 -1.79
C THR A 146 -4.23 10.86 -0.61
N ASP A 147 -5.00 9.79 -0.77
CA ASP A 147 -5.47 8.95 0.33
C ASP A 147 -6.38 9.70 1.35
N SER A 148 -7.10 8.93 2.17
CA SER A 148 -7.97 9.48 3.23
C SER A 148 -7.16 10.16 4.34
N GLU A 149 -7.74 11.16 4.99
CA GLU A 149 -7.01 12.03 5.93
C GLU A 149 -6.49 11.32 7.18
N TRP A 150 -7.17 10.26 7.60
CA TRP A 150 -6.77 9.41 8.72
C TRP A 150 -5.59 8.50 8.42
N LYS A 151 -5.13 8.40 7.16
CA LYS A 151 -3.92 7.65 6.80
C LYS A 151 -2.69 8.55 6.99
N VAL A 152 -1.66 7.98 7.62
CA VAL A 152 -0.36 8.63 7.84
C VAL A 152 0.65 8.19 6.78
N MET A 153 0.71 6.88 6.54
CA MET A 153 1.59 6.29 5.53
C MET A 153 0.87 5.16 4.81
N THR A 154 1.17 5.02 3.52
CA THR A 154 0.77 3.86 2.72
C THR A 154 2.02 3.26 2.10
N ALA A 155 2.16 1.95 2.26
CA ALA A 155 3.23 1.16 1.71
C ALA A 155 2.68 -0.01 0.88
N LEU A 156 3.35 -0.31 -0.23
CA LEU A 156 3.04 -1.43 -1.11
C LEU A 156 4.29 -2.30 -1.26
N PHE A 157 4.14 -3.60 -1.02
CA PHE A 157 5.10 -4.61 -1.45
C PHE A 157 4.59 -5.21 -2.76
N TYR A 158 5.32 -5.02 -3.85
CA TYR A 158 4.97 -5.56 -5.17
C TYR A 158 5.42 -7.02 -5.29
N LEU A 159 4.51 -7.86 -5.78
CA LEU A 159 4.67 -9.31 -5.81
C LEU A 159 4.62 -9.94 -7.23
N PRO A 160 5.21 -9.35 -8.29
CA PRO A 160 5.29 -10.06 -9.57
C PRO A 160 6.39 -11.12 -9.53
N GLU A 161 6.21 -12.19 -10.31
CA GLU A 161 7.21 -13.25 -10.46
C GLU A 161 8.46 -12.75 -11.20
N ASP A 162 8.28 -11.82 -12.15
CA ASP A 162 9.33 -11.28 -13.00
C ASP A 162 9.05 -9.81 -13.39
N ARG A 163 9.83 -9.26 -14.32
CA ARG A 163 9.76 -7.85 -14.76
C ARG A 163 8.84 -7.60 -15.97
N ARG A 164 8.12 -8.60 -16.49
CA ARG A 164 7.26 -8.45 -17.69
C ARG A 164 6.25 -7.31 -17.55
N TYR A 165 5.79 -7.06 -16.33
CA TYR A 165 4.73 -6.11 -16.01
C TYR A 165 5.23 -4.82 -15.34
N GLU A 166 6.51 -4.46 -15.55
CA GLU A 166 7.16 -3.31 -14.89
C GLU A 166 6.36 -1.99 -15.01
N ARG A 167 5.64 -1.77 -16.12
CA ARG A 167 4.82 -0.56 -16.33
C ARG A 167 3.58 -0.43 -15.42
N PHE A 168 3.19 -1.47 -14.70
CA PHE A 168 1.92 -1.53 -13.94
C PHE A 168 2.05 -1.16 -12.46
N GLY A 169 3.05 -0.36 -12.09
CA GLY A 169 3.19 0.10 -10.71
C GLY A 169 2.31 1.30 -10.37
N THR A 170 2.52 1.84 -9.18
CA THR A 170 1.81 3.04 -8.72
C THR A 170 2.38 4.26 -9.43
N SER A 171 1.50 5.13 -9.92
CA SER A 171 1.88 6.36 -10.62
C SER A 171 1.83 7.55 -9.67
N ILE A 172 2.91 8.31 -9.64
CA ILE A 172 3.07 9.59 -8.95
C ILE A 172 2.67 10.69 -9.93
N MET A 173 1.79 11.58 -9.47
CA MET A 173 1.21 12.62 -10.31
C MET A 173 1.29 13.98 -9.64
N VAL A 174 1.18 15.04 -10.44
CA VAL A 174 1.09 16.43 -9.97
C VAL A 174 -0.12 17.09 -10.63
N PRO A 175 -0.97 17.82 -9.88
CA PRO A 175 -2.11 18.50 -10.47
C PRO A 175 -1.66 19.59 -11.45
N LYS A 176 -2.37 19.72 -12.58
CA LYS A 176 -2.11 20.79 -13.55
C LYS A 176 -2.49 22.17 -12.96
N PRO A 177 -1.92 23.27 -13.50
CA PRO A 177 -2.28 24.62 -13.08
C PRO A 177 -3.79 24.86 -13.16
N GLY A 178 -4.36 25.44 -12.09
CA GLY A 178 -5.79 25.71 -12.00
C GLY A 178 -6.66 24.53 -11.54
N PHE A 179 -6.06 23.36 -11.25
CA PHE A 179 -6.77 22.25 -10.63
C PHE A 179 -7.40 22.66 -9.29
N ASN A 180 -8.69 22.37 -9.15
CA ASN A 180 -9.42 22.55 -7.90
C ASN A 180 -9.73 21.18 -7.30
N ARG A 181 -9.13 20.90 -6.13
CA ARG A 181 -9.31 19.64 -5.39
C ARG A 181 -10.78 19.36 -5.07
N GLY A 182 -11.59 20.37 -4.75
CA GLY A 182 -12.96 20.14 -4.31
C GLY A 182 -13.03 19.17 -3.12
N ASP A 183 -13.82 18.10 -3.28
CA ASP A 183 -14.02 17.07 -2.25
C ASP A 183 -12.79 16.14 -2.14
N PRO A 184 -12.09 16.13 -0.98
CA PRO A 184 -10.86 15.34 -0.79
C PRO A 184 -11.09 13.82 -0.79
N SER A 185 -12.34 13.36 -0.72
CA SER A 185 -12.69 11.93 -0.76
C SER A 185 -12.81 11.36 -2.17
N LYS A 186 -12.75 12.20 -3.21
CA LYS A 186 -12.96 11.77 -4.60
C LYS A 186 -11.67 11.32 -5.28
N HIS A 187 -11.81 10.29 -6.11
CA HIS A 187 -10.82 9.99 -7.14
C HIS A 187 -11.05 10.94 -8.32
N HIS A 188 -9.99 11.61 -8.76
CA HIS A 188 -10.06 12.60 -9.83
C HIS A 188 -9.86 11.97 -11.22
N LYS A 189 -10.03 12.78 -12.26
CA LYS A 189 -9.74 12.37 -13.64
C LYS A 189 -8.24 12.50 -13.90
N TYR A 190 -7.68 11.59 -14.70
CA TYR A 190 -6.27 11.64 -15.08
C TYR A 190 -5.91 12.92 -15.86
N ASP A 191 -6.83 13.45 -16.66
CA ASP A 191 -6.59 14.63 -17.52
C ASP A 191 -6.26 15.90 -16.74
N ASP A 192 -6.67 15.98 -15.47
CA ASP A 192 -6.40 17.11 -14.57
C ASP A 192 -4.98 17.09 -13.98
N PHE A 193 -4.18 16.06 -14.31
CA PHE A 193 -2.88 15.80 -13.71
C PHE A 193 -1.81 15.54 -14.77
N ASP A 194 -0.56 15.88 -14.42
CA ASP A 194 0.63 15.46 -15.13
C ASP A 194 1.21 14.19 -14.48
N LEU A 195 1.49 13.17 -15.27
CA LEU A 195 2.21 11.97 -14.83
C LEU A 195 3.68 12.33 -14.62
N VAL A 196 4.17 12.24 -13.39
CA VAL A 196 5.58 12.51 -13.07
C VAL A 196 6.41 11.25 -13.22
N TYR A 197 5.96 10.15 -12.61
CA TYR A 197 6.70 8.89 -12.61
C TYR A 197 5.80 7.72 -12.28
N THR A 198 5.92 6.61 -13.00
CA THR A 198 5.33 5.33 -12.60
C THR A 198 6.43 4.47 -11.98
N LEU A 199 6.22 4.06 -10.74
CA LEU A 199 7.14 3.14 -10.07
C LEU A 199 7.14 1.80 -10.80
N PRO A 200 8.29 1.12 -10.88
CA PRO A 200 8.35 -0.16 -11.56
C PRO A 200 7.65 -1.24 -10.70
N PHE A 201 6.66 -1.93 -11.28
CA PHE A 201 6.05 -3.13 -10.68
C PHE A 201 6.95 -4.33 -10.95
N VAL A 202 8.01 -4.45 -10.14
CA VAL A 202 9.07 -5.46 -10.31
C VAL A 202 9.20 -6.34 -9.06
N PRO A 203 9.82 -7.53 -9.17
CA PRO A 203 9.83 -8.50 -8.09
C PRO A 203 10.45 -7.94 -6.81
N ASN A 204 9.86 -8.33 -5.67
CA ASN A 204 10.43 -8.09 -4.35
C ASN A 204 10.73 -6.61 -4.08
N SER A 205 9.85 -5.74 -4.54
CA SER A 205 10.02 -4.30 -4.40
C SER A 205 9.00 -3.68 -3.44
N PHE A 206 9.38 -2.55 -2.87
CA PHE A 206 8.66 -1.83 -1.84
C PHE A 206 8.56 -0.37 -2.22
N PHE A 207 7.35 0.16 -2.20
CA PHE A 207 7.06 1.58 -2.30
C PHE A 207 6.41 2.05 -1.01
N CYS A 208 6.82 3.21 -0.49
CA CYS A 208 6.12 3.86 0.61
C CYS A 208 6.13 5.37 0.43
N PHE A 209 5.04 6.02 0.84
CA PHE A 209 4.94 7.46 0.90
C PHE A 209 4.25 7.93 2.18
N PHE A 210 4.58 9.15 2.59
CA PHE A 210 3.88 9.85 3.67
C PHE A 210 2.68 10.61 3.09
N ARG A 211 1.51 10.45 3.70
CA ARG A 211 0.28 11.11 3.23
C ARG A 211 0.38 12.62 3.43
N SER A 212 0.02 13.39 2.41
CA SER A 212 -0.14 14.84 2.49
C SER A 212 -1.19 15.30 1.48
N GLU A 213 -1.54 16.59 1.50
CA GLU A 213 -2.42 17.18 0.48
C GLU A 213 -1.81 17.20 -0.93
N HIS A 214 -0.52 16.88 -1.03
CA HIS A 214 0.23 16.83 -2.28
C HIS A 214 0.65 15.41 -2.66
N SER A 215 0.32 14.39 -1.87
CA SER A 215 0.69 12.99 -2.14
C SER A 215 -0.18 12.34 -3.23
N TRP A 216 -0.30 13.02 -4.36
CA TRP A 216 -1.13 12.64 -5.50
C TRP A 216 -0.55 11.41 -6.20
N HIS A 217 -1.32 10.34 -6.18
CA HIS A 217 -0.97 9.09 -6.81
C HIS A 217 -2.19 8.38 -7.40
N SER A 218 -1.93 7.41 -8.27
CA SER A 218 -2.95 6.66 -8.99
C SER A 218 -2.48 5.26 -9.37
N VAL A 219 -3.42 4.45 -9.82
CA VAL A 219 -3.14 3.20 -10.55
C VAL A 219 -3.75 3.37 -11.93
N LEU A 220 -2.90 3.49 -12.95
CA LEU A 220 -3.36 3.56 -14.34
C LEU A 220 -4.13 2.28 -14.69
N PRO A 221 -5.07 2.33 -15.65
CA PRO A 221 -5.87 1.17 -16.01
C PRO A 221 -5.02 -0.05 -16.34
N VAL A 222 -5.32 -1.17 -15.68
CA VAL A 222 -4.77 -2.47 -16.04
C VAL A 222 -5.43 -2.91 -17.34
N ASP A 223 -4.71 -2.79 -18.44
CA ASP A 223 -5.18 -3.09 -19.80
C ASP A 223 -4.82 -4.51 -20.27
N ASP A 224 -3.87 -5.16 -19.58
CA ASP A 224 -3.38 -6.51 -19.90
C ASP A 224 -4.28 -7.60 -19.26
N PRO A 225 -4.90 -8.50 -20.06
CA PRO A 225 -5.75 -9.57 -19.56
C PRO A 225 -5.00 -10.68 -18.80
N GLU A 226 -3.69 -10.83 -19.03
CA GLU A 226 -2.87 -11.88 -18.40
C GLU A 226 -2.28 -11.42 -17.06
N LEU A 227 -2.27 -10.11 -16.78
CA LEU A 227 -1.73 -9.58 -15.54
C LEU A 227 -2.62 -9.93 -14.33
N VAL A 228 -1.99 -10.55 -13.34
CA VAL A 228 -2.49 -10.64 -11.95
C VAL A 228 -1.57 -9.81 -11.05
N ARG A 229 -1.97 -8.57 -10.80
CA ARG A 229 -1.16 -7.61 -10.05
C ARG A 229 -1.37 -7.82 -8.55
N ASN A 230 -0.54 -8.69 -7.96
CA ASN A 230 -0.52 -8.93 -6.52
C ASN A 230 0.33 -7.88 -5.80
N SER A 231 -0.18 -7.35 -4.69
CA SER A 231 0.57 -6.45 -3.81
C SER A 231 0.11 -6.60 -2.36
N ILE A 232 1.02 -6.50 -1.40
CA ILE A 232 0.64 -6.34 0.02
C ILE A 232 0.62 -4.84 0.32
N CYS A 233 -0.53 -4.34 0.76
CA CYS A 233 -0.68 -2.97 1.22
C CYS A 233 -0.56 -2.94 2.74
N TRP A 234 0.42 -2.21 3.27
CA TRP A 234 0.54 -1.88 4.68
C TRP A 234 0.23 -0.39 4.87
N ARG A 235 -0.46 -0.04 5.97
CA ARG A 235 -0.83 1.35 6.27
C ARG A 235 -0.61 1.65 7.74
N LEU A 236 -0.18 2.87 8.01
CA LEU A 236 -0.25 3.48 9.33
C LEU A 236 -1.43 4.45 9.36
N VAL A 237 -2.30 4.33 10.34
CA VAL A 237 -3.53 5.13 10.45
C VAL A 237 -3.65 5.75 11.83
N ILE A 238 -4.41 6.83 11.95
CA ILE A 238 -4.81 7.42 13.23
C ILE A 238 -6.17 6.83 13.64
N GLN A 239 -6.24 6.22 14.82
CA GLN A 239 -7.51 5.79 15.44
C GLN A 239 -8.27 7.00 15.99
N ASN A 240 -9.61 6.91 16.01
CA ASN A 240 -10.50 7.98 16.50
C ASN A 240 -10.18 9.34 15.89
N HIS A 241 -9.85 9.34 14.58
CA HIS A 241 -9.32 10.50 13.87
C HIS A 241 -10.22 11.75 13.96
N GLU A 242 -11.54 11.58 14.11
CA GLU A 242 -12.48 12.69 14.33
C GLU A 242 -12.15 13.52 15.58
N GLU A 243 -11.71 12.87 16.67
CA GLU A 243 -11.32 13.54 17.92
C GLU A 243 -9.94 14.21 17.83
N VAL A 244 -9.08 13.72 16.93
CA VAL A 244 -7.68 14.13 16.80
C VAL A 244 -7.52 15.29 15.81
N PHE A 245 -8.31 15.30 14.73
CA PHE A 245 -8.32 16.33 13.69
C PHE A 245 -9.37 17.44 13.91
N GLY A 246 -10.39 17.19 14.75
CA GLY A 246 -11.54 18.08 14.96
C GLY A 246 -11.14 19.53 15.16
#